data_AF-A0A959CZE5-F1
#
_entry.id   AF-A0A959CZE5-F1
#
_cell.length_a   1.000
_cell.length_b   1.000
_cell.length_c   1.000
_cell.angle_alpha   90.00
_cell.angle_beta   90.00
_cell.angle_gamma   90.00
#
_symmetry.space_group_name_H-M   'P 1'
#
loop_
_entity.id
_entity.type
_entity.pdbx_description
1 polymer ?
#
loop_
_entity_poly.entity_id
_entity_poly.type
_entity_poly.pdbx_seq_one_letter_code
_entity_poly.pdbx_strand_id
1 'polypeptide(L)'
;MIVQFNRFPALAFFLISHFCFGQGYTNWITGDTADVQPDTLLPGIVLAGGGGDNDMAMQWMLSRAGGGDVVVIRASGSDGYNPYFYSELNVTVNSVETFRFESSAASTDPYVINRIR
;
A
#
# COMPACT_ATOMS: atom_id res chain seq x y z
N MET A 1 9.31 74.78 -6.85
CA MET A 1 9.82 74.05 -8.03
C MET A 1 10.36 72.71 -7.54
N ILE A 2 10.09 71.61 -8.28
CA ILE A 2 10.44 70.18 -8.04
C ILE A 2 9.41 69.46 -7.12
N VAL A 3 8.34 68.83 -7.61
CA VAL A 3 8.13 67.59 -8.43
C VAL A 3 8.03 66.31 -7.57
N GLN A 4 6.92 65.56 -7.79
CA GLN A 4 6.52 64.26 -7.20
C GLN A 4 7.60 63.17 -7.25
N PHE A 5 7.46 62.11 -6.45
CA PHE A 5 7.37 60.73 -6.99
C PHE A 5 6.84 59.72 -5.95
N ASN A 6 5.70 59.11 -6.28
CA ASN A 6 5.14 57.91 -5.62
C ASN A 6 6.14 56.76 -5.66
N ARG A 7 6.25 56.00 -4.57
CA ARG A 7 6.79 54.63 -4.60
C ARG A 7 5.80 53.66 -3.95
N PHE A 8 4.95 53.09 -4.80
CA PHE A 8 4.22 51.86 -4.51
C PHE A 8 5.22 50.71 -4.37
N PRO A 9 5.21 49.91 -3.29
CA PRO A 9 5.91 48.64 -3.29
C PRO A 9 5.09 47.66 -4.13
N ALA A 10 5.66 47.22 -5.26
CA ALA A 10 5.08 46.16 -6.08
C ALA A 10 5.12 44.83 -5.28
N LEU A 11 3.95 44.37 -4.83
CA LEU A 11 3.77 43.07 -4.20
C LEU A 11 3.81 42.00 -5.31
N ALA A 12 4.98 41.41 -5.54
CA ALA A 12 5.13 40.30 -6.48
C ALA A 12 4.59 39.01 -5.84
N PHE A 13 3.37 38.61 -6.22
CA PHE A 13 2.76 37.35 -5.82
C PHE A 13 3.28 36.23 -6.72
N PHE A 14 4.27 35.46 -6.25
CA PHE A 14 4.75 34.26 -6.94
C PHE A 14 3.67 33.17 -6.86
N LEU A 15 2.96 32.93 -7.95
CA LEU A 15 2.09 31.75 -8.12
C LEU A 15 2.97 30.52 -8.31
N ILE A 16 3.34 29.87 -7.21
CA ILE A 16 3.98 28.55 -7.25
C ILE A 16 2.90 27.54 -7.64
N SER A 17 2.93 27.08 -8.89
CA SER A 17 2.15 25.94 -9.36
C SER A 17 2.63 24.70 -8.60
N HIS A 18 1.87 24.27 -7.59
CA HIS A 18 2.14 23.02 -6.90
C HIS A 18 1.67 21.88 -7.80
N PHE A 19 2.61 21.18 -8.43
CA PHE A 19 2.33 19.85 -8.97
C PHE A 19 2.09 18.91 -7.80
N CYS A 20 0.81 18.66 -7.48
CA CYS A 20 0.44 17.60 -6.57
C CYS A 20 0.53 16.28 -7.34
N PHE A 21 1.62 15.54 -7.15
CA PHE A 21 1.68 14.16 -7.60
C PHE A 21 0.89 13.32 -6.59
N GLY A 22 -0.21 12.71 -7.06
CA GLY A 22 -0.93 11.72 -6.28
C GLY A 22 -0.08 10.45 -6.11
N GLN A 23 -0.32 9.70 -5.03
CA GLN A 23 0.28 8.39 -4.82
C GLN A 23 -0.02 7.46 -6.00
N GLY A 24 0.97 6.67 -6.40
CA GLY A 24 0.87 5.76 -7.56
C GLY A 24 0.04 4.49 -7.30
N TYR A 25 -0.66 4.41 -6.17
CA TYR A 25 -1.38 3.22 -5.69
C TYR A 25 -2.61 3.58 -4.87
N THR A 26 -3.49 2.61 -4.67
CA THR A 26 -4.52 2.62 -3.60
C THR A 26 -4.20 1.50 -2.62
N ASN A 27 -4.40 1.72 -1.31
CA ASN A 27 -4.21 0.67 -0.32
C ASN A 27 -5.42 0.50 0.63
N TRP A 28 -5.54 -0.71 1.16
CA TRP A 28 -6.56 -1.11 2.13
C TRP A 28 -5.92 -2.03 3.18
N ILE A 29 -6.22 -1.77 4.45
CA ILE A 29 -5.70 -2.56 5.57
C ILE A 29 -6.86 -3.18 6.35
N THR A 30 -6.72 -4.43 6.74
CA THR A 30 -7.64 -5.14 7.64
C THR A 30 -6.81 -5.83 8.73
N GLY A 31 -7.19 -5.66 9.99
CA GLY A 31 -6.45 -6.19 11.14
C GLY A 31 -5.71 -5.11 11.93
N ASP A 32 -4.69 -5.51 12.68
CA ASP A 32 -3.83 -4.59 13.42
C ASP A 32 -2.88 -3.84 12.46
N THR A 33 -2.58 -2.59 12.76
CA THR A 33 -1.65 -1.78 11.96
C THR A 33 -0.23 -1.78 12.52
N ALA A 34 -0.06 -2.26 13.76
CA ALA A 34 1.25 -2.49 14.35
C ALA A 34 1.90 -3.71 13.70
N ASP A 35 3.15 -3.52 13.26
CA ASP A 35 4.00 -4.57 12.71
C ASP A 35 4.30 -5.63 13.78
N VAL A 36 4.25 -6.90 13.40
CA VAL A 36 4.55 -8.03 14.27
C VAL A 36 5.59 -8.96 13.66
N GLN A 37 6.50 -9.43 14.50
CA GLN A 37 7.49 -10.44 14.13
C GLN A 37 7.09 -11.79 14.73
N PRO A 38 6.42 -12.68 13.97
CA PRO A 38 5.98 -13.97 14.48
C PRO A 38 7.16 -14.95 14.64
N ASP A 39 7.17 -15.68 15.75
CA ASP A 39 8.21 -16.70 16.07
C ASP A 39 8.19 -17.91 15.10
N THR A 40 7.09 -18.09 14.37
CA THR A 40 6.82 -19.26 13.53
C THR A 40 6.78 -18.94 12.03
N LEU A 41 7.35 -17.80 11.61
CA LEU A 41 7.46 -17.44 10.19
C LEU A 41 8.26 -18.49 9.42
N LEU A 42 7.70 -19.02 8.33
CA LEU A 42 8.34 -20.02 7.47
C LEU A 42 8.39 -19.55 6.01
N PRO A 43 9.49 -19.77 5.27
CA PRO A 43 9.53 -19.47 3.84
C PRO A 43 8.69 -20.48 3.05
N GLY A 44 8.04 -20.05 1.97
CA GLY A 44 7.30 -20.95 1.07
C GLY A 44 6.80 -20.21 -0.16
N ILE A 45 6.52 -20.96 -1.23
CA ILE A 45 6.03 -20.40 -2.50
C ILE A 45 4.83 -21.23 -2.97
N VAL A 46 3.76 -20.54 -3.36
CA VAL A 46 2.65 -21.09 -4.14
C VAL A 46 2.70 -20.48 -5.53
N LEU A 47 2.68 -21.32 -6.57
CA LEU A 47 2.52 -20.89 -7.95
C LEU A 47 1.13 -21.31 -8.44
N ALA A 48 0.22 -20.34 -8.56
CA ALA A 48 -1.15 -20.57 -9.02
C ALA A 48 -1.25 -20.44 -10.55
N GLY A 49 -1.98 -21.36 -11.20
CA GLY A 49 -2.13 -21.39 -12.66
C GLY A 49 -3.15 -20.41 -13.24
N GLY A 50 -3.80 -19.59 -12.41
CA GLY A 50 -4.94 -18.76 -12.78
C GLY A 50 -6.29 -19.48 -12.68
N GLY A 51 -7.38 -18.70 -12.75
CA GLY A 51 -8.73 -19.16 -12.40
C GLY A 51 -9.16 -18.65 -11.03
N GLY A 52 -9.99 -19.42 -10.33
CA GLY A 52 -10.29 -19.16 -8.92
C GLY A 52 -9.14 -19.55 -8.00
N ASP A 53 -9.08 -18.94 -6.82
CA ASP A 53 -8.10 -19.28 -5.80
C ASP A 53 -8.36 -20.69 -5.23
N ASN A 54 -7.29 -21.41 -4.88
CA ASN A 54 -7.38 -22.71 -4.23
C ASN A 54 -7.24 -22.54 -2.72
N ASP A 55 -8.34 -22.72 -1.98
CA ASP A 55 -8.39 -22.46 -0.53
C ASP A 55 -7.31 -23.23 0.24
N MET A 56 -7.08 -24.51 -0.07
CA MET A 56 -6.06 -25.31 0.65
C MET A 56 -4.64 -24.77 0.42
N ALA A 57 -4.33 -24.32 -0.80
CA ALA A 57 -3.04 -23.72 -1.11
C ALA A 57 -2.87 -22.37 -0.41
N MET A 58 -3.93 -21.55 -0.37
CA MET A 58 -3.90 -20.26 0.31
C MET A 58 -3.83 -20.42 1.83
N GLN A 59 -4.57 -21.35 2.42
CA GLN A 59 -4.44 -21.70 3.84
C GLN A 59 -3.04 -22.17 4.20
N TRP A 60 -2.44 -23.03 3.36
CA TRP A 60 -1.05 -23.45 3.56
C TRP A 60 -0.08 -22.27 3.50
N MET A 61 -0.26 -21.35 2.55
CA MET A 61 0.57 -20.14 2.43
C MET A 61 0.41 -19.23 3.66
N LEU A 62 -0.83 -18.94 4.07
CA LEU A 62 -1.12 -18.09 5.23
C LEU A 62 -0.59 -18.71 6.53
N SER A 63 -0.65 -20.04 6.67
CA SER A 63 -0.11 -20.71 7.86
C SER A 63 1.39 -20.46 8.04
N ARG A 64 2.12 -20.24 6.93
CA ARG A 64 3.55 -19.90 6.96
C ARG A 64 3.82 -18.47 7.40
N ALA A 65 2.84 -17.57 7.33
CA ALA A 65 2.94 -16.23 7.92
C ALA A 65 3.01 -16.31 9.46
N GLY A 66 2.64 -17.44 10.07
CA GLY A 66 2.83 -17.66 11.51
C GLY A 66 2.00 -16.73 12.40
N GLY A 67 0.89 -16.18 11.89
CA GLY A 67 0.13 -15.13 12.56
C GLY A 67 0.64 -13.71 12.31
N GLY A 68 1.60 -13.52 11.39
CA GLY A 68 2.14 -12.21 11.02
C GLY A 68 1.29 -11.42 10.02
N ASP A 69 1.92 -10.40 9.44
CA ASP A 69 1.32 -9.51 8.45
C ASP A 69 1.40 -10.08 7.03
N VAL A 70 0.35 -9.87 6.25
CA VAL A 70 0.25 -10.33 4.85
C VAL A 70 0.11 -9.13 3.93
N VAL A 71 1.03 -9.00 2.98
CA VAL A 71 0.97 -7.96 1.94
C VAL A 71 0.52 -8.56 0.63
N VAL A 72 -0.49 -7.95 0.00
CA VAL A 72 -1.02 -8.32 -1.30
C VAL A 72 -0.72 -7.22 -2.30
N ILE A 73 -0.06 -7.55 -3.42
CA ILE A 73 0.26 -6.59 -4.48
C ILE A 73 -0.59 -6.91 -5.71
N ARG A 74 -1.38 -5.95 -6.16
CA ARG A 74 -2.30 -6.08 -7.30
C ARG A 74 -2.04 -5.00 -8.35
N ALA A 75 -2.35 -5.32 -9.60
CA ALA A 75 -2.37 -4.36 -10.71
C ALA A 75 -3.80 -3.94 -11.13
N SER A 76 -4.83 -4.58 -10.57
CA SER A 76 -6.24 -4.32 -10.87
C SER A 76 -7.16 -4.88 -9.79
N GLY A 77 -8.46 -4.65 -9.91
CA GLY A 77 -9.47 -5.12 -8.96
C GLY A 77 -9.57 -4.22 -7.73
N SER A 78 -9.87 -4.79 -6.55
CA SER A 78 -9.98 -4.10 -5.26
C SER A 78 -9.24 -4.90 -4.18
N ASP A 79 -9.61 -4.70 -2.93
CA ASP A 79 -9.19 -5.35 -1.69
C ASP A 79 -9.82 -6.73 -1.42
N GLY A 80 -10.34 -7.44 -2.42
CA GLY A 80 -11.04 -8.72 -2.20
C GLY A 80 -10.23 -9.80 -1.46
N TYR A 81 -8.90 -9.71 -1.44
CA TYR A 81 -8.05 -10.60 -0.65
C TYR A 81 -8.05 -10.29 0.85
N ASN A 82 -8.37 -9.05 1.26
CA ASN A 82 -8.43 -8.67 2.67
C ASN A 82 -9.43 -9.53 3.46
N PRO A 83 -10.74 -9.56 3.15
CA PRO A 83 -11.68 -10.40 3.88
C PRO A 83 -11.39 -11.90 3.69
N TYR A 84 -11.00 -12.31 2.48
CA TYR A 84 -10.69 -13.71 2.15
C TYR A 84 -9.54 -14.27 3.02
N PHE A 85 -8.40 -13.57 3.08
CA PHE A 85 -7.25 -14.00 3.88
C PHE A 85 -7.42 -13.74 5.37
N TYR A 86 -8.05 -12.64 5.77
CA TYR A 86 -8.17 -12.27 7.19
C TYR A 86 -9.23 -13.09 7.93
N SER A 87 -10.33 -13.47 7.26
CA SER A 87 -11.51 -14.03 7.95
C SER A 87 -12.11 -15.28 7.31
N GLU A 88 -12.08 -15.43 5.99
CA GLU A 88 -12.83 -16.51 5.33
C GLU A 88 -12.10 -17.85 5.32
N LEU A 89 -10.76 -17.83 5.21
CA LEU A 89 -9.95 -19.05 5.15
C LEU A 89 -9.70 -19.73 6.51
N ASN A 90 -10.12 -19.11 7.62
CA ASN A 90 -9.92 -19.60 8.98
C ASN A 90 -8.45 -19.88 9.35
N VAL A 91 -7.54 -19.03 8.87
CA VAL A 91 -6.12 -19.02 9.28
C VAL A 91 -5.82 -17.68 9.91
N THR A 92 -5.30 -17.68 11.14
CA THR A 92 -4.99 -16.45 11.87
C THR A 92 -3.78 -15.73 11.26
N VAL A 93 -3.95 -14.45 10.97
CA VAL A 93 -2.92 -13.48 10.58
C VAL A 93 -3.15 -12.18 11.36
N ASN A 94 -2.11 -11.37 11.55
CA ASN A 94 -2.20 -10.10 12.27
C ASN A 94 -2.94 -9.03 11.44
N SER A 95 -2.54 -8.92 10.17
CA SER A 95 -3.15 -8.00 9.22
C SER A 95 -3.04 -8.49 7.78
N VAL A 96 -3.90 -7.94 6.93
CA VAL A 96 -3.80 -8.03 5.48
C VAL A 96 -3.81 -6.62 4.93
N GLU A 97 -2.74 -6.25 4.21
CA GLU A 97 -2.67 -4.99 3.48
C GLU A 97 -2.58 -5.24 1.97
N THR A 98 -3.57 -4.75 1.24
CA THR A 98 -3.55 -4.78 -0.22
C THR A 98 -3.08 -3.46 -0.77
N PHE A 99 -2.07 -3.48 -1.64
CA PHE A 99 -1.71 -2.40 -2.54
C PHE A 99 -2.20 -2.71 -3.95
N ARG A 100 -3.03 -1.84 -4.52
CA ARG A 100 -3.33 -1.82 -5.96
C ARG A 100 -2.52 -0.73 -6.64
N PHE A 101 -1.54 -1.12 -7.44
CA PHE A 101 -0.69 -0.20 -8.17
C PHE A 101 -1.45 0.38 -9.36
N GLU A 102 -1.59 1.70 -9.41
CA GLU A 102 -2.17 2.45 -10.54
C GLU A 102 -1.11 2.87 -11.55
N SER A 103 0.16 2.89 -11.13
CA SER A 103 1.31 3.24 -11.95
C SER A 103 2.57 2.55 -11.46
N SER A 104 3.57 2.42 -12.33
CA SER A 104 4.88 1.87 -11.97
C SER A 104 5.62 2.68 -10.90
N ALA A 105 5.28 3.96 -10.71
CA ALA A 105 5.86 4.82 -9.68
C ALA A 105 5.64 4.28 -8.25
N ALA A 106 4.57 3.52 -8.01
CA ALA A 106 4.32 2.88 -6.72
C ALA A 106 5.42 1.88 -6.32
N SER A 107 6.13 1.27 -7.29
CA SER A 107 7.20 0.31 -7.01
C SER A 107 8.44 0.95 -6.37
N THR A 108 8.57 2.28 -6.44
CA THR A 108 9.66 3.05 -5.85
C THR A 108 9.18 3.97 -4.72
N ASP A 109 7.90 3.88 -4.35
CA ASP A 109 7.34 4.68 -3.26
C ASP A 109 7.94 4.24 -1.91
N PRO A 110 8.49 5.17 -1.10
CA PRO A 110 9.12 4.80 0.17
C PRO A 110 8.19 4.11 1.17
N TYR A 111 6.90 4.46 1.18
CA TYR A 111 5.93 3.84 2.06
C TYR A 111 5.69 2.39 1.65
N VAL A 112 5.46 2.14 0.36
CA VAL A 112 5.27 0.78 -0.17
C VAL A 112 6.49 -0.10 0.10
N ILE A 113 7.70 0.40 -0.15
CA ILE A 113 8.95 -0.33 0.12
C ILE A 113 9.07 -0.68 1.61
N ASN A 114 8.72 0.24 2.50
CA ASN A 114 8.79 -0.01 3.94
C ASN A 114 7.79 -1.07 4.41
N ARG A 115 6.65 -1.25 3.72
CA ARG A 115 5.66 -2.27 4.06
C ARG A 115 6.00 -3.67 3.55
N ILE A 116 6.90 -3.79 2.58
CA ILE A 116 7.30 -5.09 1.98
C ILE A 116 8.53 -5.71 2.67
N ARG A 117 9.33 -4.91 3.39
CA ARG A 117 10.60 -5.33 4.01
C ARG A 117 10.40 -5.84 5.41
#